data_AF-A0AAN5GYA4-F1
#
_entry.id   AF-A0AAN5GYA4-F1
#
_cell.length_a   1.000
_cell.length_b   1.000
_cell.length_c   1.000
_cell.angle_alpha   90.00
_cell.angle_beta   90.00
_cell.angle_gamma   90.00
#
_symmetry.space_group_name_H-M   'P 1'
#
loop_
_entity.id
_entity.type
_entity.pdbx_description
1 polymer ?
#
loop_
_entity_poly.entity_id
_entity_poly.type
_entity_poly.pdbx_seq_one_letter_code
_entity_poly.pdbx_strand_id
1 'polypeptide(L)'
;MSDITIPYPEAVNGHTDVICSTDIRHVVTVRNEALQQTERVIRQLAEISAMTESIGGKTARDWAVKQDFRCGCWLMEKPETAMKAITRNLDREIWRDLMQRSGMLSLMDAQARDEWYRSLEEDNFPEISEANILSTSEQLHRNRDEMAERGVINLFRGLSRTQNSGSPCKFGSKIILNNLVKWDWWGFGLNHGPQAGRLADLERMLYLFSGKPIPDYRDNILIRLDEHIRSVQGEACYEDEMFSIRYFRKGSAHITFKHPELVEKLNAVLAKHYSVKFHSSV
;
A
#
# COMPACT_ATOMS: atom_id res chain seq x y z
N MET A 1 29.15 11.59 13.68
CA MET A 1 27.80 11.00 13.68
C MET A 1 27.74 10.12 12.45
N SER A 2 27.56 8.82 12.61
CA SER A 2 27.41 7.90 11.49
C SER A 2 26.09 8.19 10.78
N ASP A 3 26.13 8.44 9.47
CA ASP A 3 24.93 8.56 8.65
C ASP A 3 24.12 7.26 8.78
N ILE A 4 22.87 7.37 9.23
CA ILE A 4 21.95 6.23 9.31
C ILE A 4 21.67 5.80 7.88
N THR A 5 22.36 4.77 7.42
CA THR A 5 22.08 4.15 6.13
C THR A 5 20.90 3.22 6.32
N ILE A 6 19.75 3.56 5.73
CA ILE A 6 18.58 2.67 5.69
C ILE A 6 18.92 1.57 4.67
N PRO A 7 19.03 0.30 5.10
CA PRO A 7 19.29 -0.79 4.18
C PRO A 7 18.01 -1.01 3.37
N TYR A 8 17.89 -0.36 2.23
CA TYR A 8 16.82 -0.68 1.31
C TYR A 8 17.04 -2.13 0.86
N PRO A 9 16.08 -3.04 1.10
CA PRO A 9 16.17 -4.37 0.52
C PRO A 9 16.35 -4.21 -0.99
N GLU A 10 17.41 -4.79 -1.55
CA GLU A 10 17.66 -4.79 -3.00
C GLU A 10 16.57 -5.54 -3.75
N ALA A 11 15.72 -6.29 -3.04
CA ALA A 11 14.57 -6.99 -3.60
C ALA A 11 13.39 -6.98 -2.60
N VAL A 12 12.38 -6.17 -2.87
CA VAL A 12 11.02 -6.38 -2.36
C VAL A 12 10.42 -7.49 -3.23
N ASN A 13 10.63 -8.73 -2.79
CA ASN A 13 10.32 -9.98 -3.51
C ASN A 13 11.29 -10.18 -4.69
N GLY A 14 11.65 -11.43 -5.02
CA GLY A 14 12.67 -11.79 -6.04
C GLY A 14 12.39 -11.37 -7.49
N HIS A 15 11.67 -10.27 -7.71
CA HIS A 15 11.31 -9.63 -8.96
C HIS A 15 11.62 -8.12 -9.00
N THR A 16 12.27 -7.55 -7.98
CA THR A 16 12.76 -6.15 -8.03
C THR A 16 14.12 -6.09 -8.71
N ASP A 17 14.17 -6.44 -10.00
CA ASP A 17 14.99 -5.59 -10.83
C ASP A 17 14.30 -4.22 -10.81
N VAL A 18 15.05 -3.14 -10.55
CA VAL A 18 14.66 -1.76 -10.89
C VAL A 18 13.85 -1.86 -12.17
N ILE A 19 12.58 -1.42 -12.20
CA ILE A 19 11.69 -1.57 -13.37
C ILE A 19 12.50 -1.15 -14.58
N CYS A 20 12.97 -2.13 -15.35
CA CYS A 20 14.10 -1.84 -16.20
C CYS A 20 13.58 -0.99 -17.35
N SER A 21 14.43 -0.20 -17.99
CA SER A 21 13.97 0.63 -19.12
C SER A 21 13.28 -0.23 -20.20
N THR A 22 13.67 -1.50 -20.34
CA THR A 22 13.02 -2.50 -21.20
C THR A 22 11.60 -2.83 -20.73
N ASP A 23 11.36 -2.98 -19.43
CA ASP A 23 10.03 -3.22 -18.86
C ASP A 23 9.10 -2.02 -19.05
N ILE A 24 9.61 -0.81 -18.83
CA ILE A 24 8.83 0.44 -19.01
C ILE A 24 8.40 0.58 -20.47
N ARG A 25 9.33 0.38 -21.41
CA ARG A 25 9.04 0.37 -22.85
C ARG A 25 7.98 -0.65 -23.21
N HIS A 26 8.11 -1.87 -22.66
CA HIS A 26 7.17 -2.94 -22.91
C HIS A 26 5.77 -2.57 -22.41
N VAL A 27 5.65 -2.06 -21.17
CA VAL A 27 4.37 -1.61 -20.59
C VAL A 27 3.72 -0.54 -21.47
N VAL A 28 4.45 0.50 -21.85
CA VAL A 28 3.91 1.60 -22.68
C VAL A 28 3.49 1.09 -24.06
N THR A 29 4.30 0.22 -24.69
CA THR A 29 4.01 -0.37 -26.00
C THR A 29 2.72 -1.20 -25.96
N VAL A 30 2.64 -2.14 -25.02
CA VAL A 30 1.48 -3.03 -24.86
C VAL A 30 0.22 -2.23 -24.52
N ARG A 31 0.33 -1.24 -23.62
CA ARG A 31 -0.78 -0.34 -23.28
C ARG A 31 -1.32 0.39 -24.52
N ASN A 32 -0.43 0.97 -25.33
CA ASN A 32 -0.85 1.70 -26.53
C ASN A 32 -1.47 0.79 -27.60
N GLU A 33 -0.90 -0.40 -27.80
CA GLU A 33 -1.46 -1.39 -28.71
C GLU A 33 -2.84 -1.87 -28.24
N ALA A 34 -2.99 -2.18 -26.96
CA ALA A 34 -4.26 -2.61 -26.37
C ALA A 34 -5.36 -1.56 -26.52
N LEU A 35 -5.05 -0.28 -26.29
CA LEU A 35 -6.01 0.81 -26.48
C LEU A 35 -6.39 0.99 -27.96
N GLN A 36 -5.43 0.89 -28.88
CA GLN A 36 -5.72 0.95 -30.31
C GLN A 36 -6.63 -0.19 -30.77
N GLN A 37 -6.38 -1.42 -30.31
CA GLN A 37 -7.23 -2.57 -30.60
C GLN A 37 -8.62 -2.41 -29.98
N THR A 38 -8.70 -1.89 -28.75
CA THR A 38 -9.96 -1.64 -28.06
C THR A 38 -10.82 -0.61 -28.82
N GLU A 39 -10.23 0.48 -29.29
CA GLU A 39 -10.93 1.48 -30.09
C GLU A 39 -11.53 0.86 -31.37
N ARG A 40 -10.76 0.02 -32.07
CA ARG A 40 -11.24 -0.70 -33.27
C ARG A 40 -12.46 -1.55 -32.95
N VAL A 41 -12.43 -2.31 -31.85
CA VAL A 41 -13.55 -3.15 -31.42
C VAL A 41 -14.79 -2.31 -31.12
N ILE A 42 -14.65 -1.19 -30.42
CA ILE A 42 -15.79 -0.31 -30.09
C ILE A 42 -16.40 0.29 -31.36
N ARG A 43 -15.57 0.74 -32.30
CA ARG A 43 -16.05 1.27 -33.60
C ARG A 43 -16.78 0.19 -34.40
N GLN A 44 -16.21 -1.02 -34.50
CA GLN A 44 -16.86 -2.14 -35.18
C GLN A 44 -18.20 -2.51 -34.54
N LEU A 45 -18.29 -2.51 -33.20
CA LEU A 45 -19.52 -2.80 -32.50
C LEU A 45 -20.60 -1.72 -32.74
N ALA A 46 -20.20 -0.46 -32.86
CA ALA A 46 -21.09 0.63 -33.23
C ALA A 46 -21.61 0.48 -34.66
N GLU A 47 -20.76 0.09 -35.62
CA GLU A 47 -21.16 -0.20 -37.01
C GLU A 47 -22.15 -1.37 -37.09
N ILE A 48 -21.87 -2.47 -36.37
CA ILE A 48 -22.78 -3.63 -36.28
C ILE A 48 -24.12 -3.20 -35.70
N SER A 49 -24.12 -2.38 -34.64
CA SER A 49 -25.34 -1.88 -34.01
C SER A 49 -26.18 -1.04 -34.99
N ALA A 50 -25.55 -0.20 -35.81
CA ALA A 50 -26.24 0.57 -36.84
C ALA A 50 -26.85 -0.34 -37.93
N MET A 51 -26.12 -1.38 -38.34
CA MET A 51 -26.64 -2.36 -39.30
C MET A 51 -27.86 -3.11 -38.74
N THR A 52 -27.79 -3.64 -37.53
CA THR A 52 -28.91 -4.37 -36.93
C THR A 52 -30.11 -3.46 -36.64
N GLU A 53 -29.87 -2.23 -36.20
CA GLU A 53 -30.93 -1.24 -35.99
C GLU A 53 -31.66 -0.91 -37.30
N SER A 54 -30.93 -0.80 -38.42
CA SER A 54 -31.52 -0.51 -39.75
C SER A 54 -32.54 -1.56 -40.23
N ILE A 55 -32.45 -2.80 -39.71
CA ILE A 55 -33.39 -3.90 -40.02
C ILE A 55 -34.38 -4.17 -38.86
N GLY A 56 -34.45 -3.28 -37.86
CA GLY A 56 -35.32 -3.40 -36.70
C GLY A 56 -34.81 -4.31 -35.57
N GLY A 57 -33.57 -4.80 -35.67
CA GLY A 57 -32.93 -5.70 -34.70
C GLY A 57 -32.36 -5.03 -33.45
N LYS A 58 -32.52 -3.70 -33.31
CA LYS A 58 -31.96 -2.87 -32.21
C LYS A 58 -30.43 -2.91 -32.14
N THR A 59 -29.83 -2.44 -31.04
CA THR A 59 -28.38 -2.25 -30.89
C THR A 59 -27.71 -3.37 -30.09
N ALA A 60 -26.37 -3.46 -30.12
CA ALA A 60 -25.61 -4.43 -29.32
C ALA A 60 -25.92 -4.38 -27.82
N ARG A 61 -26.27 -3.21 -27.30
CA ARG A 61 -26.68 -3.05 -25.89
C ARG A 61 -27.92 -3.86 -25.55
N ASP A 62 -28.84 -4.04 -26.50
CA ASP A 62 -30.12 -4.72 -26.29
C ASP A 62 -30.01 -6.24 -26.30
N TRP A 63 -29.08 -6.80 -27.08
CA TRP A 63 -28.96 -8.26 -27.28
C TRP A 63 -27.65 -8.89 -26.77
N ALA A 64 -26.58 -8.11 -26.57
CA ALA A 64 -25.28 -8.63 -26.10
C ALA A 64 -25.09 -8.52 -24.58
N VAL A 65 -25.85 -7.67 -23.90
CA VAL A 65 -25.67 -7.38 -22.46
C VAL A 65 -26.73 -8.11 -21.63
N LYS A 66 -26.30 -8.91 -20.65
CA LYS A 66 -27.23 -9.59 -19.71
C LYS A 66 -28.02 -8.56 -18.91
N GLN A 67 -29.31 -8.82 -18.67
CA GLN A 67 -30.22 -7.87 -18.01
C GLN A 67 -29.82 -7.50 -16.58
N ASP A 68 -29.14 -8.39 -15.86
CA ASP A 68 -28.64 -8.15 -14.49
C ASP A 68 -27.30 -7.39 -14.47
N PHE A 69 -26.67 -7.20 -15.64
CA PHE A 69 -25.41 -6.50 -15.85
C PHE A 69 -25.61 -5.04 -16.29
N ARG A 70 -26.73 -4.41 -15.89
CA ARG A 70 -27.02 -2.99 -16.17
C ARG A 70 -26.16 -2.00 -15.36
N CYS A 71 -25.07 -2.44 -14.75
CA CYS A 71 -23.93 -1.58 -14.47
C CYS A 71 -23.30 -1.21 -15.82
N GLY A 72 -23.28 0.07 -16.18
CA GLY A 72 -22.91 0.53 -17.53
C GLY A 72 -21.63 -0.11 -18.08
N CYS A 73 -21.65 -0.49 -19.37
CA CYS A 73 -20.51 -1.08 -20.05
C CYS A 73 -19.89 -0.04 -20.99
N TRP A 74 -18.62 0.35 -20.76
CA TRP A 74 -17.94 1.33 -21.60
C TRP A 74 -17.84 0.91 -23.07
N LEU A 75 -17.78 -0.40 -23.37
CA LEU A 75 -17.76 -0.90 -24.74
C LEU A 75 -19.06 -0.61 -25.52
N MET A 76 -20.15 -0.30 -24.83
CA MET A 76 -21.46 0.02 -25.41
C MET A 76 -21.71 1.53 -25.51
N GLU A 77 -20.74 2.37 -25.11
CA GLU A 77 -20.81 3.83 -25.20
C GLU A 77 -20.20 4.34 -26.51
N LYS A 78 -20.37 5.64 -26.81
CA LYS A 78 -19.73 6.27 -27.97
C LYS A 78 -18.20 6.11 -27.90
N PRO A 79 -17.50 5.85 -29.02
CA PRO A 79 -16.06 5.63 -29.04
C PRO A 79 -15.26 6.67 -28.24
N GLU A 80 -15.59 7.96 -28.37
CA GLU A 80 -14.88 9.06 -27.72
C GLU A 80 -15.02 9.00 -26.18
N THR A 81 -16.24 8.77 -25.69
CA THR A 81 -16.53 8.64 -24.25
C THR A 81 -15.93 7.36 -23.68
N ALA A 82 -16.09 6.25 -24.39
CA ALA A 82 -15.61 4.94 -24.01
C ALA A 82 -14.08 4.93 -23.88
N MET A 83 -13.38 5.40 -24.91
CA MET A 83 -11.91 5.41 -24.92
C MET A 83 -11.33 6.29 -23.82
N LYS A 84 -11.96 7.43 -23.51
CA LYS A 84 -11.52 8.29 -22.40
C LYS A 84 -11.61 7.57 -21.05
N ALA A 85 -12.72 6.88 -20.78
CA ALA A 85 -12.91 6.14 -19.53
C ALA A 85 -11.99 4.91 -19.43
N ILE A 86 -11.93 4.12 -20.50
CA ILE A 86 -11.09 2.90 -20.56
C ILE A 86 -9.61 3.25 -20.39
N THR A 87 -9.14 4.29 -21.08
CA THR A 87 -7.75 4.74 -20.97
C THR A 87 -7.40 5.10 -19.53
N ARG A 88 -8.25 5.88 -18.84
CA ARG A 88 -8.04 6.28 -17.44
C ARG A 88 -8.01 5.08 -16.50
N ASN A 89 -8.97 4.17 -16.64
CA ASN A 89 -9.05 2.98 -15.79
C ASN A 89 -7.82 2.07 -15.99
N LEU A 90 -7.38 1.89 -17.25
CA LEU A 90 -6.18 1.12 -17.55
C LEU A 90 -4.93 1.78 -16.98
N ASP A 91 -4.75 3.08 -17.20
CA ASP A 91 -3.58 3.82 -16.73
C ASP A 91 -3.51 3.82 -15.19
N ARG A 92 -4.66 3.92 -14.50
CA ARG A 92 -4.75 3.81 -13.04
C ARG A 92 -4.23 2.46 -12.54
N GLU A 93 -4.64 1.36 -13.17
CA GLU A 93 -4.21 0.01 -12.78
C GLU A 93 -2.73 -0.24 -13.12
N ILE A 94 -2.24 0.32 -14.23
CA ILE A 94 -0.80 0.29 -14.55
C ILE A 94 0.00 1.00 -13.47
N TRP A 95 -0.40 2.21 -13.05
CA TRP A 95 0.27 2.92 -11.96
C TRP A 95 0.21 2.18 -10.63
N ARG A 96 -0.92 1.52 -10.32
CA ARG A 96 -1.06 0.66 -9.14
C ARG A 96 -0.01 -0.47 -9.16
N ASP A 97 0.12 -1.17 -10.29
CA ASP A 97 1.09 -2.26 -10.47
C ASP A 97 2.54 -1.77 -10.39
N LEU A 98 2.88 -0.68 -11.10
CA LEU A 98 4.23 -0.10 -11.09
C LEU A 98 4.67 0.28 -9.66
N MET A 99 3.77 0.88 -8.87
CA MET A 99 4.06 1.26 -7.49
C MET A 99 4.20 0.08 -6.55
N GLN A 100 3.45 -1.00 -6.79
CA GLN A 100 3.57 -2.23 -6.03
C GLN A 100 4.89 -2.94 -6.35
N ARG A 101 5.22 -3.10 -7.63
CA ARG A 101 6.44 -3.79 -8.09
C ARG A 101 7.72 -3.05 -7.73
N SER A 102 7.72 -1.73 -7.72
CA SER A 102 8.87 -0.93 -7.29
C SER A 102 9.15 -1.02 -5.77
N GLY A 103 8.25 -1.62 -4.99
CA GLY A 103 8.35 -1.63 -3.54
C GLY A 103 8.12 -0.26 -2.90
N MET A 104 7.78 0.78 -3.66
CA MET A 104 7.70 2.14 -3.13
C MET A 104 6.57 2.32 -2.10
N LEU A 105 5.45 1.63 -2.28
CA LEU A 105 4.35 1.60 -1.31
C LEU A 105 4.80 1.09 0.06
N SER A 106 5.82 0.23 0.10
CA SER A 106 6.37 -0.32 1.33
C SER A 106 7.22 0.69 2.11
N LEU A 107 7.66 1.78 1.47
CA LEU A 107 8.43 2.85 2.10
C LEU A 107 7.51 3.97 2.61
N MET A 108 6.40 4.21 1.91
CA MET A 108 5.39 5.21 2.26
C MET A 108 4.78 4.95 3.64
N ASP A 109 4.58 6.00 4.43
CA ASP A 109 3.71 5.95 5.62
C ASP A 109 2.22 5.87 5.25
N ALA A 110 1.35 5.58 6.22
CA ALA A 110 -0.08 5.42 5.99
C ALA A 110 -0.72 6.64 5.29
N GLN A 111 -0.33 7.86 5.66
CA GLN A 111 -0.86 9.08 5.04
C GLN A 111 -0.41 9.19 3.59
N ALA A 112 0.88 8.94 3.29
CA ALA A 112 1.37 8.97 1.91
C ALA A 112 0.69 7.92 1.04
N ARG A 113 0.46 6.71 1.57
CA ARG A 113 -0.27 5.66 0.85
C ARG A 113 -1.71 6.07 0.58
N ASP A 114 -2.40 6.61 1.56
CA ASP A 114 -3.78 7.07 1.41
C ASP A 114 -3.89 8.22 0.40
N GLU A 115 -2.94 9.17 0.42
CA GLU A 115 -2.83 10.24 -0.57
C GLU A 115 -2.59 9.70 -1.97
N TRP A 116 -1.71 8.70 -2.11
CA TRP A 116 -1.46 8.03 -3.39
C TRP A 116 -2.69 7.29 -3.93
N TYR A 117 -3.38 6.50 -3.09
CA TYR A 117 -4.61 5.83 -3.52
C TYR A 117 -5.70 6.84 -3.87
N ARG A 118 -5.82 7.92 -3.12
CA ARG A 118 -6.76 9.00 -3.44
C ARG A 118 -6.43 9.66 -4.77
N SER A 119 -5.15 9.94 -5.06
CA SER A 119 -4.75 10.52 -6.34
C SER A 119 -5.06 9.60 -7.52
N LEU A 120 -4.96 8.27 -7.33
CA LEU A 120 -5.40 7.29 -8.32
C LEU A 120 -6.92 7.34 -8.57
N GLU A 121 -7.72 7.42 -7.51
CA GLU A 121 -9.19 7.50 -7.63
C GLU A 121 -9.70 8.82 -8.22
N GLU A 122 -8.98 9.92 -7.95
CA GLU A 122 -9.27 11.26 -8.47
C GLU A 122 -8.72 11.51 -9.89
N ASP A 123 -8.18 10.48 -10.55
CA ASP A 123 -7.52 10.57 -11.87
C ASP A 123 -6.37 11.59 -11.90
N ASN A 124 -5.72 11.82 -10.76
CA ASN A 124 -4.62 12.76 -10.59
C ASN A 124 -3.27 12.02 -10.58
N PHE A 125 -2.91 11.45 -11.73
CA PHE A 125 -1.63 10.78 -11.95
C PHE A 125 -1.03 11.16 -13.32
N PRO A 126 0.30 11.04 -13.49
CA PRO A 126 0.94 11.37 -14.75
C PRO A 126 0.46 10.45 -15.88
N GLU A 127 0.44 10.94 -17.11
CA GLU A 127 0.17 10.11 -18.29
C GLU A 127 1.17 8.95 -18.37
N ILE A 128 0.69 7.77 -18.80
CA ILE A 128 1.55 6.60 -19.05
C ILE A 128 2.45 6.90 -20.26
N SER A 129 3.71 7.24 -19.97
CA SER A 129 4.79 7.39 -20.95
C SER A 129 6.11 6.97 -20.30
N GLU A 130 7.10 6.59 -21.11
CA GLU A 130 8.43 6.22 -20.59
C GLU A 130 9.02 7.35 -19.73
N ALA A 131 8.94 8.60 -20.21
CA ALA A 131 9.48 9.76 -19.52
C ALA A 131 8.79 10.00 -18.17
N ASN A 132 7.47 9.89 -18.11
CA ASN A 132 6.72 10.12 -16.87
C ASN A 132 6.97 8.99 -15.87
N ILE A 133 6.98 7.72 -16.30
CA ILE A 133 7.26 6.59 -15.42
C ILE A 133 8.66 6.69 -14.83
N LEU A 134 9.66 7.01 -15.66
CA LEU A 134 11.04 7.23 -15.22
C LEU A 134 11.14 8.41 -14.24
N SER A 135 10.58 9.56 -14.60
CA SER A 135 10.62 10.75 -13.74
C SER A 135 9.95 10.52 -12.38
N THR A 136 8.79 9.84 -12.36
CA THR A 136 8.11 9.49 -11.10
C THR A 136 8.93 8.50 -10.29
N SER A 137 9.49 7.47 -10.91
CA SER A 137 10.38 6.51 -10.24
C SER A 137 11.60 7.21 -9.63
N GLU A 138 12.28 8.08 -10.37
CA GLU A 138 13.43 8.86 -9.90
C GLU A 138 13.08 9.79 -8.74
N GLN A 139 11.92 10.46 -8.80
CA GLN A 139 11.47 11.32 -7.70
C GLN A 139 11.21 10.51 -6.43
N LEU A 140 10.55 9.37 -6.57
CA LEU A 140 10.28 8.47 -5.45
C LEU A 140 11.57 7.89 -4.86
N HIS A 141 12.52 7.49 -5.71
CA HIS A 141 13.83 7.02 -5.26
C HIS A 141 14.66 8.11 -4.58
N ARG A 142 14.61 9.36 -5.04
CA ARG A 142 15.30 10.49 -4.37
C ARG A 142 14.75 10.77 -2.98
N ASN A 143 13.44 10.60 -2.79
CA ASN A 143 12.76 10.95 -1.54
C ASN A 143 12.61 9.76 -0.57
N ARG A 144 13.10 8.57 -0.93
CA ARG A 144 12.88 7.33 -0.17
C ARG A 144 13.33 7.40 1.30
N ASP A 145 14.47 8.05 1.56
CA ASP A 145 15.02 8.21 2.92
C ASP A 145 14.11 9.08 3.77
N GLU A 146 13.67 10.22 3.22
CA GLU A 146 12.73 11.11 3.89
C GLU A 146 11.39 10.41 4.16
N MET A 147 10.88 9.63 3.21
CA MET A 147 9.62 8.88 3.35
C MET A 147 9.72 7.84 4.47
N ALA A 148 10.83 7.10 4.54
CA ALA A 148 11.08 6.15 5.61
C ALA A 148 11.21 6.85 6.96
N GLU A 149 11.99 7.94 7.06
CA GLU A 149 12.13 8.72 8.29
C GLU A 149 10.78 9.25 8.78
N ARG A 150 9.97 9.83 7.88
CA ARG A 150 8.63 10.33 8.17
C ARG A 150 7.71 9.21 8.66
N GLY A 151 7.82 8.02 8.08
CA GLY A 151 7.09 6.84 8.51
C GLY A 151 7.40 6.44 9.96
N VAL A 152 8.68 6.40 10.34
CA VAL A 152 9.07 6.12 11.74
C VAL A 152 8.52 7.19 12.70
N ILE A 153 8.60 8.47 12.32
CA ILE A 153 8.12 9.59 13.13
C ILE A 153 6.60 9.52 13.32
N ASN A 154 5.84 9.31 12.25
CA ASN A 154 4.38 9.22 12.30
C ASN A 154 3.93 7.99 13.09
N LEU A 155 4.62 6.87 12.95
CA LEU A 155 4.40 5.68 13.75
C LEU A 155 4.60 5.95 15.24
N PHE A 156 5.71 6.59 15.61
CA PHE A 156 5.97 6.96 16.99
C PHE A 156 4.89 7.89 17.57
N ARG A 157 4.48 8.92 16.81
CA ARG A 157 3.39 9.83 17.22
C ARG A 157 2.06 9.10 17.41
N GLY A 158 1.74 8.13 16.54
CA GLY A 158 0.52 7.33 16.65
C GLY A 158 0.51 6.42 17.88
N LEU A 159 1.67 5.94 18.32
CA LEU A 159 1.83 5.03 19.45
C LEU A 159 2.01 5.74 20.80
N SER A 160 2.64 6.92 20.80
CA SER A 160 2.88 7.70 22.02
C SER A 160 1.63 8.45 22.44
N ARG A 161 0.91 7.96 23.47
CA ARG A 161 -0.37 8.55 23.89
C ARG A 161 -0.24 9.83 24.74
N THR A 162 0.93 10.13 25.28
CA THR A 162 1.23 11.35 26.05
C THR A 162 2.75 11.50 26.18
N GLN A 163 3.37 12.45 25.49
CA GLN A 163 4.69 12.91 25.91
C GLN A 163 4.51 13.77 27.16
N ASN A 164 4.61 13.17 28.35
CA ASN A 164 4.93 13.96 29.53
C ASN A 164 6.34 14.53 29.30
N SER A 165 6.50 15.84 29.48
CA SER A 165 7.65 16.68 29.07
C SER A 165 9.04 16.29 29.59
N GLY A 166 9.20 15.12 30.21
CA GLY A 166 10.48 14.58 30.70
C GLY A 166 10.82 13.16 30.23
N SER A 167 10.01 12.51 29.38
CA SER A 167 10.32 11.16 28.88
C SER A 167 11.13 11.20 27.59
N PRO A 168 12.20 10.38 27.44
CA PRO A 168 12.96 10.30 26.19
C PRO A 168 12.05 9.90 25.03
N CYS A 169 12.14 10.60 23.90
CA CYS A 169 11.41 10.29 22.68
C CYS A 169 11.98 9.02 22.02
N LYS A 170 11.65 7.84 22.56
CA LYS A 170 12.15 6.55 22.08
C LYS A 170 11.11 5.43 22.19
N PHE A 171 11.19 4.48 21.28
CA PHE A 171 10.61 3.16 21.42
C PHE A 171 11.33 2.39 22.55
N GLY A 172 10.55 1.81 23.46
CA GLY A 172 11.06 0.85 24.44
C GLY A 172 11.13 -0.56 23.85
N SER A 173 11.58 -1.53 24.65
CA SER A 173 11.58 -2.97 24.27
C SER A 173 10.17 -3.56 24.12
N LYS A 174 9.15 -2.82 24.57
CA LYS A 174 7.75 -3.27 24.60
C LYS A 174 6.78 -2.11 24.35
N ILE A 175 5.70 -2.40 23.64
CA ILE A 175 4.57 -1.49 23.37
C ILE A 175 3.26 -2.12 23.81
N ILE A 176 2.29 -1.29 24.20
CA ILE A 176 0.95 -1.71 24.56
C ILE A 176 -0.04 -1.06 23.59
N LEU A 177 -0.76 -1.89 22.81
CA LEU A 177 -1.87 -1.46 21.98
C LEU A 177 -3.17 -1.82 22.67
N ASN A 178 -3.95 -0.81 23.04
CA ASN A 178 -5.30 -1.01 23.56
C ASN A 178 -6.29 -1.15 22.40
N ASN A 179 -7.32 -1.97 22.58
CA ASN A 179 -8.35 -2.23 21.57
C ASN A 179 -7.81 -2.89 20.28
N LEU A 180 -6.70 -3.63 20.36
CA LEU A 180 -6.19 -4.41 19.23
C LEU A 180 -7.01 -5.70 19.03
N VAL A 181 -7.43 -6.31 20.14
CA VAL A 181 -8.28 -7.52 20.12
C VAL A 181 -9.61 -7.23 20.78
N LYS A 182 -10.61 -8.04 20.47
CA LYS A 182 -11.88 -8.16 21.19
C LYS A 182 -11.95 -9.52 21.88
N TRP A 183 -12.79 -9.59 22.91
CA TRP A 183 -13.16 -10.83 23.58
C TRP A 183 -14.68 -10.86 23.73
N ASP A 184 -15.32 -11.83 23.07
CA ASP A 184 -16.76 -12.05 23.13
C ASP A 184 -17.08 -13.54 23.38
N TRP A 185 -18.35 -13.94 23.24
CA TRP A 185 -18.79 -15.32 23.50
C TRP A 185 -18.15 -16.34 22.55
N TRP A 186 -17.60 -15.89 21.41
CA TRP A 186 -16.87 -16.72 20.44
C TRP A 186 -15.35 -16.73 20.69
N GLY A 187 -14.89 -16.10 21.76
CA GLY A 187 -13.49 -16.04 22.15
C GLY A 187 -12.78 -14.76 21.72
N PHE A 188 -11.48 -14.88 21.44
CA PHE A 188 -10.70 -13.75 20.94
C PHE A 188 -10.98 -13.47 19.46
N GLY A 189 -10.90 -12.20 19.07
CA GLY A 189 -10.87 -11.80 17.66
C GLY A 189 -10.01 -10.55 17.47
N LEU A 190 -9.46 -10.35 16.26
CA LEU A 190 -8.71 -9.14 15.93
C LEU A 190 -9.67 -7.99 15.59
N ASN A 191 -9.34 -6.77 16.03
CA ASN A 191 -10.04 -5.55 15.61
C ASN A 191 -9.32 -4.91 14.42
N HIS A 192 -10.00 -4.80 13.28
CA HIS A 192 -9.48 -4.13 12.08
C HIS A 192 -9.68 -2.60 12.16
N GLY A 193 -8.91 -1.95 13.04
CA GLY A 193 -8.96 -0.49 13.23
C GLY A 193 -7.59 0.17 13.24
N PRO A 194 -7.49 1.45 13.65
CA PRO A 194 -6.23 2.20 13.64
C PRO A 194 -5.07 1.53 14.38
N GLN A 195 -5.36 0.72 15.41
CA GLN A 195 -4.33 -0.01 16.16
C GLN A 195 -3.76 -1.19 15.39
N ALA A 196 -4.58 -1.88 14.60
CA ALA A 196 -4.10 -2.91 13.67
C ALA A 196 -3.23 -2.28 12.58
N GLY A 197 -3.64 -1.14 12.02
CA GLY A 197 -2.81 -0.39 11.07
C GLY A 197 -1.43 -0.03 11.65
N ARG A 198 -1.36 0.41 12.92
CA ARG A 198 -0.09 0.69 13.60
C ARG A 198 0.78 -0.54 13.81
N LEU A 199 0.19 -1.71 14.07
CA LEU A 199 0.94 -2.96 14.18
C LEU A 199 1.53 -3.36 12.82
N ALA A 200 0.77 -3.23 11.74
CA ALA A 200 1.29 -3.47 10.39
C ALA A 200 2.39 -2.46 10.00
N ASP A 201 2.25 -1.18 10.37
CA ASP A 201 3.31 -0.19 10.13
C ASP A 201 4.56 -0.46 10.97
N LEU A 202 4.43 -0.97 12.21
CA LEU A 202 5.56 -1.43 13.03
C LEU A 202 6.32 -2.57 12.35
N GLU A 203 5.60 -3.60 11.89
CA GLU A 203 6.20 -4.73 11.17
C GLU A 203 7.00 -4.22 9.97
N ARG A 204 6.36 -3.44 9.10
CA ARG A 204 6.97 -2.91 7.88
C ARG A 204 8.24 -2.11 8.15
N MET A 205 8.24 -1.26 9.17
CA MET A 205 9.43 -0.48 9.53
C MET A 205 10.55 -1.41 10.03
N LEU A 206 10.26 -2.42 10.84
CA LEU A 206 11.29 -3.36 11.29
C LEU A 206 11.87 -4.15 10.12
N TYR A 207 11.04 -4.65 9.21
CA TYR A 207 11.51 -5.33 7.99
C TYR A 207 12.39 -4.41 7.14
N LEU A 208 11.97 -3.16 6.93
CA LEU A 208 12.77 -2.15 6.22
C LEU A 208 14.17 -1.99 6.85
N PHE A 209 14.25 -1.78 8.17
CA PHE A 209 15.54 -1.59 8.84
C PHE A 209 16.37 -2.88 9.00
N SER A 210 15.74 -4.04 8.85
CA SER A 210 16.42 -5.35 8.80
C SER A 210 17.04 -5.64 7.43
N GLY A 211 16.61 -4.93 6.37
CA GLY A 211 16.98 -5.22 4.98
C GLY A 211 16.30 -6.46 4.40
N LYS A 212 15.32 -7.03 5.09
CA LYS A 212 14.50 -8.15 4.60
C LYS A 212 13.36 -7.65 3.71
N PRO A 213 12.84 -8.49 2.79
CA PRO A 213 11.63 -8.17 2.04
C PRO A 213 10.49 -7.83 2.99
N ILE A 214 9.81 -6.71 2.73
CA ILE A 214 8.66 -6.28 3.53
C ILE A 214 7.47 -7.18 3.19
N PRO A 215 6.79 -7.77 4.19
CA PRO A 215 5.59 -8.57 3.96
C PRO A 215 4.52 -7.78 3.22
N ASP A 216 3.91 -8.39 2.20
CA ASP A 216 2.81 -7.77 1.46
C ASP A 216 1.49 -7.82 2.28
N TYR A 217 0.41 -7.30 1.71
CA TYR A 217 -0.88 -7.29 2.40
C TYR A 217 -1.50 -8.68 2.61
N ARG A 218 -0.99 -9.73 1.94
CA ARG A 218 -1.47 -11.12 2.00
C ARG A 218 -0.76 -11.95 3.06
N ASP A 219 0.40 -11.51 3.52
CA ASP A 219 1.17 -12.21 4.55
C ASP A 219 1.68 -11.25 5.65
N ASN A 220 0.99 -10.14 5.91
CA ASN A 220 1.38 -9.25 7.01
C ASN A 220 0.99 -9.81 8.38
N ILE A 221 1.53 -9.20 9.43
CA ILE A 221 1.28 -9.53 10.85
C ILE A 221 -0.20 -9.63 11.20
N LEU A 222 -1.07 -8.86 10.56
CA LEU A 222 -2.50 -8.88 10.88
C LEU A 222 -3.15 -10.19 10.42
N ILE A 223 -2.76 -10.70 9.26
CA ILE A 223 -3.25 -11.98 8.74
C ILE A 223 -2.74 -13.11 9.63
N ARG A 224 -1.42 -13.15 9.89
CA ARG A 224 -0.81 -14.22 10.70
C ARG A 224 -1.35 -14.23 12.13
N LEU A 225 -1.56 -13.06 12.74
CA LEU A 225 -2.12 -12.95 14.10
C LEU A 225 -3.61 -13.35 14.14
N ASP A 226 -4.40 -12.94 13.15
CA ASP A 226 -5.83 -13.26 13.06
C ASP A 226 -6.05 -14.76 12.81
N GLU A 227 -5.25 -15.38 11.95
CA GLU A 227 -5.21 -16.84 11.77
C GLU A 227 -4.83 -17.57 13.07
N HIS A 228 -3.79 -17.11 13.76
CA HIS A 228 -3.39 -17.67 15.06
C HIS A 228 -4.53 -17.61 16.07
N ILE A 229 -5.16 -16.43 16.24
CA ILE A 229 -6.29 -16.22 17.17
C ILE A 229 -7.45 -17.18 16.89
N ARG A 230 -7.74 -17.44 15.60
CA ARG A 230 -8.79 -18.40 15.21
C ARG A 230 -8.40 -19.85 15.48
N SER A 231 -7.13 -20.19 15.27
CA SER A 231 -6.63 -21.57 15.38
C SER A 231 -6.44 -22.02 16.83
N VAL A 232 -6.01 -21.13 17.73
CA VAL A 232 -5.68 -21.49 19.10
C VAL A 232 -6.69 -20.86 20.05
N GLN A 233 -7.82 -21.55 20.23
CA GLN A 233 -8.86 -21.13 21.17
C GLN A 233 -8.37 -21.23 22.62
N GLY A 234 -7.78 -20.14 23.14
CA GLY A 234 -7.43 -19.99 24.55
C GLY A 234 -5.95 -19.72 24.84
N GLU A 235 -5.05 -19.93 23.87
CA GLU A 235 -3.68 -19.44 24.00
C GLU A 235 -3.66 -17.95 23.67
N ALA A 236 -3.07 -17.16 24.56
CA ALA A 236 -3.10 -15.70 24.49
C ALA A 236 -1.74 -15.11 24.07
N CYS A 237 -0.92 -15.92 23.38
CA CYS A 237 0.46 -15.60 23.04
C CYS A 237 0.76 -16.02 21.60
N TYR A 238 1.05 -15.02 20.75
CA TYR A 238 1.52 -15.19 19.39
C TYR A 238 3.00 -14.84 19.33
N GLU A 239 3.78 -15.59 18.54
CA GLU A 239 5.17 -15.29 18.29
C GLU A 239 5.52 -15.46 16.81
N ASP A 240 6.30 -14.53 16.27
CA ASP A 240 6.92 -14.65 14.95
C ASP A 240 8.38 -14.18 14.98
N GLU A 241 8.92 -13.81 13.81
CA GLU A 241 10.28 -13.29 13.69
C GLU A 241 10.48 -11.95 14.43
N MET A 242 9.54 -11.01 14.29
CA MET A 242 9.72 -9.63 14.76
C MET A 242 9.17 -9.41 16.17
N PHE A 243 8.14 -10.16 16.55
CA PHE A 243 7.33 -9.89 17.72
C PHE A 243 7.04 -11.13 18.59
N SER A 244 6.92 -10.88 19.89
CA SER A 244 6.15 -11.71 20.81
C SER A 244 4.96 -10.90 21.31
N ILE A 245 3.74 -11.36 21.03
CA ILE A 245 2.49 -10.64 21.26
C ILE A 245 1.65 -11.41 22.27
N ARG A 246 1.48 -10.84 23.46
CA ARG A 246 0.52 -11.35 24.46
C ARG A 246 -0.75 -10.50 24.45
N TYR A 247 -1.91 -11.09 24.24
CA TYR A 247 -3.18 -10.38 24.23
C TYR A 247 -4.06 -10.73 25.43
N PHE A 248 -4.99 -9.83 25.79
CA PHE A 248 -5.74 -9.91 27.04
C PHE A 248 -7.22 -9.62 26.80
N ARG A 249 -8.10 -10.22 27.62
CA ARG A 249 -9.56 -10.08 27.52
C ARG A 249 -10.07 -8.65 27.60
N LYS A 250 -9.31 -7.74 28.22
CA LYS A 250 -9.60 -6.29 28.22
C LYS A 250 -9.37 -5.59 26.87
N GLY A 251 -9.02 -6.35 25.83
CA GLY A 251 -8.78 -5.87 24.46
C GLY A 251 -7.38 -5.33 24.18
N SER A 252 -6.46 -5.42 25.15
CA SER A 252 -5.08 -4.95 24.99
C SER A 252 -4.16 -6.04 24.46
N ALA A 253 -3.15 -5.66 23.68
CA ALA A 253 -2.03 -6.50 23.31
C ALA A 253 -0.70 -5.87 23.75
N HIS A 254 0.16 -6.70 24.31
CA HIS A 254 1.52 -6.40 24.74
C HIS A 254 2.47 -6.95 23.70
N ILE A 255 3.13 -6.07 22.97
CA ILE A 255 4.04 -6.41 21.87
C ILE A 255 5.46 -6.21 22.37
N THR A 256 6.26 -7.27 22.38
CA THR A 256 7.68 -7.25 22.70
C THR A 256 8.46 -7.39 21.40
N PHE A 257 9.44 -6.52 21.18
CA PHE A 257 10.33 -6.61 20.02
C PHE A 257 11.38 -7.69 20.26
N LYS A 258 11.62 -8.56 19.25
CA LYS A 258 12.64 -9.61 19.32
C LYS A 258 14.04 -9.14 18.91
N HIS A 259 14.10 -8.05 18.13
CA HIS A 259 15.30 -7.49 17.54
C HIS A 259 15.62 -6.10 18.12
N PRO A 260 16.29 -5.99 19.29
CA PRO A 260 16.59 -4.71 19.92
C PRO A 260 17.45 -3.78 19.04
N GLU A 261 18.32 -4.34 18.20
CA GLU A 261 19.15 -3.61 17.24
C GLU A 261 18.31 -2.86 16.19
N LEU A 262 17.15 -3.39 15.80
CA LEU A 262 16.23 -2.70 14.89
C LEU A 262 15.50 -1.57 15.61
N VAL A 263 15.14 -1.78 16.88
CA VAL A 263 14.56 -0.73 17.73
C VAL A 263 15.54 0.43 17.93
N GLU A 264 16.83 0.14 18.08
CA GLU A 264 17.89 1.16 18.12
C GLU A 264 17.98 1.98 16.82
N LYS A 265 17.86 1.34 15.66
CA LYS A 265 17.80 2.05 14.36
C LYS A 265 16.58 2.98 14.28
N LEU A 266 15.39 2.53 14.68
CA LEU A 266 14.20 3.37 14.76
C LEU A 266 14.41 4.56 15.71
N ASN A 267 15.02 4.30 16.87
CA ASN A 267 15.33 5.34 17.86
C ASN A 267 16.38 6.35 17.37
N ALA A 268 17.33 5.93 16.53
CA ALA A 268 18.31 6.84 15.93
C ALA A 268 17.62 7.85 14.99
N VAL A 269 16.61 7.41 14.22
CA VAL A 269 15.77 8.32 13.40
C VAL A 269 15.03 9.32 14.29
N LEU A 270 14.40 8.86 15.38
CA LEU A 270 13.72 9.75 16.32
C LEU A 270 14.69 10.74 16.96
N ALA A 271 15.86 10.28 17.39
CA ALA A 271 16.89 11.12 17.99
C ALA A 271 17.33 12.22 17.02
N LYS A 272 17.58 11.89 15.74
CA LYS A 272 17.88 12.87 14.69
C LYS A 272 16.76 13.91 14.54
N HIS A 273 15.50 13.47 14.44
CA HIS A 273 14.37 14.39 14.26
C HIS A 273 14.14 15.33 15.46
N TYR A 274 14.18 14.80 16.68
CA TYR A 274 13.86 15.57 17.88
C TYR A 274 15.05 16.39 18.40
N SER A 275 16.30 15.94 18.23
CA SER A 275 17.49 16.74 18.59
C SER A 275 17.63 18.00 17.75
N VAL A 276 17.30 17.94 16.45
CA VAL A 276 17.28 19.09 15.55
C VAL A 276 16.24 20.13 16.00
N LYS A 277 15.04 19.69 16.44
CA LYS A 277 14.00 20.60 16.95
C LYS A 277 14.43 21.37 18.20
N PHE A 278 15.20 20.75 19.10
CA PHE A 278 15.70 21.45 20.29
C PHE A 278 16.75 22.53 19.98
N HIS A 279 17.46 22.44 18.85
CA HIS A 279 18.44 23.46 18.44
C HIS A 279 17.84 24.57 17.56
N SER A 280 16.73 24.31 16.86
CA SER A 280 16.00 25.31 16.07
C SER A 280 15.00 26.17 16.88
N SER A 281 14.90 25.93 18.19
CA SER A 281 13.99 26.62 19.11
C SER A 281 14.73 27.42 20.20
N VAL A 282 16.03 27.67 20.00
CA VAL A 282 16.88 28.53 20.81
C VAL A 282 17.29 29.74 19.99
#